data_AF-A0A7R8V5H8-F1
#
_entry.id   AF-A0A7R8V5H8-F1
#
_cell.length_a   1.000
_cell.length_b   1.000
_cell.length_c   1.000
_cell.angle_alpha   90.00
_cell.angle_beta   90.00
_cell.angle_gamma   90.00
#
_symmetry.space_group_name_H-M   'P 1'
#
loop_
_entity.id
_entity.type
_entity.pdbx_description
1 polymer ?
#
loop_
_entity_poly.entity_id
_entity_poly.type
_entity_poly.pdbx_seq_one_letter_code
_entity_poly.pdbx_strand_id
1 'polypeptide(L)'
;MGRLVELLYHNQDKAIAMASKNEGISLIPTVKAQEEEEEQELVDPQTELREKCNEHGHIKEHFAKYQECNDRVNGRSKTTETCVEELFDYLHELDHCVAKTLWSKLK
;
A
#
# COMPACT_ATOMS: atom_id res chain seq x y z
N MET A 1 3.01 -10.77 -17.02
CA MET A 1 3.24 -11.04 -15.59
C MET A 1 2.05 -10.70 -14.68
N GLY A 2 1.04 -9.92 -15.10
CA GLY A 2 -0.12 -9.59 -14.24
C GLY A 2 -1.05 -10.77 -13.91
N ARG A 3 -1.27 -11.70 -14.86
CA ARG A 3 -2.21 -12.82 -14.69
C ARG A 3 -1.80 -13.82 -13.58
N LEU A 4 -0.51 -13.93 -13.29
CA LEU A 4 -0.01 -14.79 -12.21
C LEU A 4 -0.21 -14.15 -10.83
N VAL A 5 -0.06 -12.84 -10.72
CA VAL A 5 -0.24 -12.08 -9.46
C VAL A 5 -1.71 -12.07 -9.07
N GLU A 6 -2.59 -11.88 -10.05
CA GLU A 6 -4.05 -11.92 -9.86
C GLU A 6 -4.53 -13.31 -9.43
N LEU A 7 -4.01 -14.39 -10.02
CA LEU A 7 -4.30 -15.76 -9.60
C LEU A 7 -3.75 -16.09 -8.20
N LEU A 8 -2.62 -15.51 -7.80
CA LEU A 8 -2.08 -15.71 -6.45
C LEU A 8 -2.93 -15.00 -5.41
N TYR A 9 -3.34 -13.74 -5.66
CA TYR A 9 -4.29 -13.01 -4.80
C TYR A 9 -5.61 -13.76 -4.68
N HIS A 10 -6.21 -14.16 -5.80
CA HIS A 10 -7.49 -14.87 -5.82
C HIS A 10 -7.41 -16.27 -5.19
N ASN A 11 -6.24 -16.92 -5.22
CA ASN A 11 -6.01 -18.18 -4.50
C ASN A 11 -5.78 -17.97 -3.00
N GLN A 12 -5.20 -16.84 -2.61
CA GLN A 12 -5.03 -16.47 -1.20
C GLN A 12 -6.38 -16.17 -0.54
N ASP A 13 -7.28 -15.46 -1.25
CA ASP A 13 -8.65 -15.22 -0.83
C ASP A 13 -9.44 -16.53 -0.67
N LYS A 14 -9.25 -17.48 -1.61
CA LYS A 14 -9.84 -18.82 -1.50
C LYS A 14 -9.29 -19.63 -0.33
N ALA A 15 -7.99 -19.54 -0.06
CA ALA A 15 -7.37 -20.23 1.08
C ALA A 15 -7.89 -19.69 2.42
N ILE A 16 -8.05 -18.37 2.53
CA ILE A 16 -8.65 -17.70 3.70
C ILE A 16 -10.12 -18.11 3.89
N ALA A 17 -10.89 -18.17 2.79
CA ALA A 17 -12.28 -18.62 2.82
C ALA A 17 -12.43 -20.11 3.19
N MET A 18 -11.48 -20.97 2.78
CA MET A 18 -11.47 -22.40 3.13
C MET A 18 -11.06 -22.65 4.59
N ALA A 19 -10.19 -21.82 5.18
CA ALA A 19 -9.79 -21.92 6.58
C ALA A 19 -10.94 -21.57 7.56
N SER A 20 -11.94 -20.81 7.11
CA SER A 20 -13.13 -20.42 7.89
C SER A 20 -14.18 -21.54 8.04
N LYS A 21 -14.07 -22.64 7.28
CA LYS A 21 -15.06 -23.74 7.30
C LYS A 21 -14.81 -24.81 8.38
N ASN A 22 -13.91 -24.58 9.33
CA ASN A 22 -13.74 -25.50 10.45
C ASN A 22 -14.74 -25.14 11.54
N GLU A 23 -15.76 -25.98 11.72
CA GLU A 23 -16.86 -25.76 12.67
C GLU A 23 -16.34 -25.59 14.10
N GLY A 24 -16.51 -24.39 14.66
CA GLY A 24 -16.19 -24.10 16.06
C GLY A 24 -15.86 -22.63 16.29
N ILE A 25 -16.89 -21.88 16.70
CA ILE A 25 -16.82 -20.53 17.30
C ILE A 25 -16.63 -19.40 16.27
N SER A 26 -17.76 -18.96 15.69
CA SER A 26 -17.89 -17.65 15.03
C SER A 26 -18.04 -16.55 16.11
N LEU A 27 -16.92 -16.03 16.59
CA LEU A 27 -16.87 -14.88 17.52
C LEU A 27 -16.36 -13.59 16.85
N ILE A 28 -16.15 -13.60 15.53
CA ILE A 28 -15.78 -12.39 14.80
C ILE A 28 -17.06 -11.81 14.19
N PRO A 29 -17.61 -10.70 14.71
CA PRO A 29 -18.69 -10.02 14.02
C PRO A 29 -18.13 -9.48 12.69
N THR A 30 -18.56 -10.08 11.59
CA THR A 30 -18.29 -9.54 10.25
C THR A 30 -19.13 -8.29 10.09
N VAL A 31 -18.50 -7.12 10.19
CA VAL A 31 -19.11 -5.84 9.84
C VAL A 31 -19.24 -5.81 8.32
N LYS A 32 -20.47 -5.93 7.82
CA LYS A 32 -20.75 -5.60 6.43
C LYS A 32 -20.66 -4.08 6.30
N ALA A 33 -19.71 -3.60 5.50
CA ALA A 33 -19.80 -2.23 4.99
C ALA A 33 -21.14 -2.11 4.25
N GLN A 34 -21.85 -1.00 4.43
CA GLN A 34 -23.12 -0.72 3.75
C GLN A 34 -22.88 -0.68 2.23
N GLU A 35 -23.03 -1.82 1.59
CA GLU A 35 -23.23 -1.95 0.15
C GLU A 35 -24.69 -1.59 -0.13
N GLU A 36 -24.95 -0.96 -1.28
CA GLU A 36 -26.27 -0.59 -1.81
C GLU A 36 -26.78 0.83 -1.48
N GLU A 37 -26.10 1.85 -1.96
CA GLU A 37 -26.71 2.93 -2.78
C GLU A 37 -25.57 3.84 -3.27
N GLU A 38 -25.30 3.77 -4.59
CA GLU A 38 -24.24 4.46 -5.34
C GLU A 38 -22.85 3.79 -5.33
N GLU A 39 -22.61 2.83 -6.23
CA GLU A 39 -21.28 2.51 -6.77
C GLU A 39 -20.72 3.70 -7.59
N GLN A 40 -20.65 4.89 -6.98
CA GLN A 40 -19.70 5.88 -7.44
C GLN A 40 -18.32 5.28 -7.18
N GLU A 41 -17.45 5.27 -8.19
CA GLU A 41 -16.06 4.84 -8.07
C GLU A 41 -15.42 5.59 -6.89
N LEU A 42 -15.30 4.91 -5.74
CA LEU A 42 -14.75 5.50 -4.54
C LEU A 42 -13.23 5.65 -4.75
N VAL A 43 -12.82 6.83 -5.21
CA VAL A 43 -11.41 7.16 -5.40
C VAL A 43 -10.81 7.58 -4.06
N ASP A 44 -9.75 6.89 -3.60
CA ASP A 44 -8.98 7.31 -2.42
C ASP A 44 -8.22 8.62 -2.74
N PRO A 45 -8.59 9.76 -2.13
CA PRO A 45 -7.92 11.02 -2.40
C PRO A 45 -6.43 11.03 -2.03
N GLN A 46 -6.00 10.10 -1.16
CA GLN A 46 -4.60 9.95 -0.80
C GLN A 46 -3.75 9.51 -1.99
N THR A 47 -4.26 8.61 -2.84
CA THR A 47 -3.51 8.09 -4.00
C THR A 47 -3.17 9.21 -4.98
N GLU A 48 -4.17 10.01 -5.38
CA GLU A 48 -3.94 11.16 -6.25
C GLU A 48 -2.97 12.19 -5.66
N LEU A 49 -3.05 12.42 -4.34
CA LEU A 49 -2.17 13.37 -3.66
C LEU A 49 -0.74 12.86 -3.58
N ARG A 50 -0.54 11.56 -3.33
CA ARG A 50 0.80 10.94 -3.34
C ARG A 50 1.44 11.08 -4.72
N GLU A 51 0.71 10.83 -5.80
CA GLU A 51 1.21 11.01 -7.17
C GLU A 51 1.68 12.44 -7.43
N LYS A 52 0.85 13.44 -7.10
CA LYS A 52 1.19 14.86 -7.25
C LYS A 52 2.40 15.26 -6.39
N CYS A 53 2.42 14.85 -5.13
CA CYS A 53 3.53 15.17 -4.21
C CYS A 53 4.85 14.50 -4.63
N ASN A 54 4.80 13.34 -5.29
CA ASN A 54 5.97 12.62 -5.75
C ASN A 54 6.75 13.35 -6.87
N GLU A 55 6.12 14.31 -7.54
CA GLU A 55 6.75 15.10 -8.60
C GLU A 55 7.66 16.22 -8.05
N HIS A 56 7.57 16.54 -6.75
CA HIS A 56 8.41 17.55 -6.13
C HIS A 56 9.88 17.12 -6.11
N GLY A 57 10.80 18.05 -6.41
CA GLY A 57 12.22 17.75 -6.59
C GLY A 57 12.87 17.00 -5.41
N HIS A 58 12.74 17.52 -4.19
CA HIS A 58 13.33 16.88 -2.99
C HIS A 58 12.71 15.50 -2.69
N ILE A 59 11.38 15.35 -2.82
CA ILE A 59 10.70 14.05 -2.64
C ILE A 59 11.19 13.03 -3.67
N LYS A 60 11.34 13.47 -4.93
CA LYS A 60 11.86 12.63 -6.02
C LYS A 60 13.31 12.20 -5.79
N GLU A 61 14.14 13.06 -5.19
CA GLU A 61 15.51 12.73 -4.80
C GLU A 61 15.55 11.67 -3.69
N HIS A 62 14.71 11.79 -2.67
CA HIS A 62 14.59 10.76 -1.63
C HIS A 62 14.06 9.43 -2.20
N PHE A 63 13.09 9.48 -3.12
CA PHE A 63 12.63 8.29 -3.83
C PHE A 63 13.77 7.64 -4.64
N ALA A 64 14.60 8.43 -5.32
CA ALA A 64 15.74 7.91 -6.09
C ALA A 64 16.76 7.19 -5.18
N LYS A 65 17.08 7.75 -4.00
CA LYS A 65 17.95 7.10 -3.01
C LYS A 65 17.36 5.78 -2.50
N TYR A 66 16.05 5.76 -2.23
CA TYR A 66 15.35 4.54 -1.85
C TYR A 66 15.40 3.46 -2.95
N GLN A 67 15.22 3.83 -4.21
CA GLN A 67 15.38 2.90 -5.33
C GLN A 67 16.82 2.38 -5.47
N GLU A 68 17.81 3.25 -5.33
CA GLU A 68 19.23 2.85 -5.36
C GLU A 68 19.56 1.85 -4.24
N CYS A 69 19.02 2.05 -3.04
CA CYS A 69 19.15 1.06 -1.97
C CYS A 69 18.49 -0.27 -2.35
N ASN A 70 17.26 -0.25 -2.88
CA ASN A 70 16.56 -1.47 -3.28
C ASN A 70 17.35 -2.25 -4.33
N ASP A 71 17.89 -1.57 -5.35
CA ASP A 71 18.72 -2.21 -6.38
C ASP A 71 19.97 -2.85 -5.76
N ARG A 72 20.61 -2.17 -4.80
CA ARG A 72 21.78 -2.67 -4.08
C ARG A 72 21.47 -3.88 -3.20
N VAL A 73 20.37 -3.85 -2.45
CA VAL A 73 19.94 -4.96 -1.56
C VAL A 73 19.50 -6.17 -2.39
N ASN A 74 18.70 -5.95 -3.43
CA ASN A 74 18.23 -7.02 -4.31
C ASN A 74 19.36 -7.63 -5.15
N GLY A 75 20.43 -6.88 -5.41
CA GLY A 75 21.63 -7.38 -6.10
C GLY A 75 22.54 -8.27 -5.24
N ARG A 76 22.29 -8.42 -3.93
CA ARG A 76 23.13 -9.19 -3.00
C ARG A 76 22.47 -10.51 -2.59
N SER A 77 23.20 -11.61 -2.72
CA SER A 77 22.72 -12.93 -2.32
C SER A 77 22.76 -13.19 -0.81
N LYS A 78 23.61 -12.46 -0.08
CA LYS A 78 23.72 -12.52 1.39
C LYS A 78 24.03 -11.13 1.93
N THR A 79 23.02 -10.41 2.38
CA THR A 79 23.16 -9.09 3.01
C THR A 79 22.24 -9.00 4.22
N THR A 80 22.67 -8.24 5.23
CA THR A 80 21.84 -7.83 6.37
C THR A 80 21.38 -6.37 6.25
N GLU A 81 21.73 -5.73 5.14
CA GLU A 81 21.33 -4.37 4.82
C GLU A 81 19.82 -4.27 4.59
N THR A 82 19.23 -3.16 5.04
CA THR A 82 17.80 -2.85 4.87
C THR A 82 17.64 -1.42 4.38
N CYS A 83 16.67 -1.16 3.50
CA CYS A 83 16.39 0.17 2.97
C CYS A 83 15.39 0.98 3.80
N VAL A 84 15.32 0.71 5.11
CA VAL A 84 14.32 1.29 6.01
C VAL A 84 14.61 2.76 6.28
N GLU A 85 15.88 3.16 6.34
CA GLU A 85 16.29 4.56 6.49
C GLU A 85 15.81 5.39 5.29
N GLU A 86 16.18 4.99 4.07
CA GLU A 86 15.79 5.71 2.85
C GLU A 86 14.27 5.68 2.62
N LEU A 87 13.60 4.62 3.05
CA LEU A 87 12.15 4.54 3.03
C LEU A 87 11.52 5.59 3.94
N PHE A 88 12.00 5.70 5.19
CA PHE A 88 11.45 6.69 6.12
C PHE A 88 11.76 8.13 5.70
N ASP A 89 12.92 8.40 5.12
CA ASP A 89 13.24 9.70 4.54
C ASP A 89 12.25 10.08 3.42
N TYR A 90 12.00 9.16 2.50
CA TYR A 90 11.02 9.36 1.43
C TYR A 90 9.60 9.56 1.96
N LEU A 91 9.15 8.70 2.88
CA LEU A 91 7.82 8.80 3.47
C LEU A 91 7.63 10.08 4.27
N HIS A 92 8.65 10.54 5.00
CA HIS A 92 8.59 11.77 5.77
C HIS A 92 8.23 12.96 4.88
N GLU A 93 8.97 13.14 3.79
CA GLU A 93 8.76 14.25 2.87
C GLU A 93 7.44 14.10 2.07
N LEU A 94 7.14 12.89 1.62
CA LEU A 94 5.90 12.59 0.90
C LEU A 94 4.67 12.89 1.76
N ASP A 95 4.63 12.36 2.99
CA ASP A 95 3.49 12.53 3.89
C ASP A 95 3.39 13.98 4.39
N HIS A 96 4.52 14.68 4.58
CA HIS A 96 4.51 16.11 4.89
C HIS A 96 3.85 16.94 3.77
N CYS A 97 4.04 16.54 2.50
CA CYS A 97 3.32 17.14 1.38
C CYS A 97 1.83 16.77 1.37
N VAL A 98 1.51 15.48 1.47
CA VAL A 98 0.13 14.96 1.37
C VAL A 98 -0.76 15.50 2.50
N ALA A 99 -0.26 15.56 3.73
CA ALA A 99 -1.01 15.98 4.90
C ALA A 99 -1.55 17.41 4.81
N LYS A 100 -0.95 18.27 3.98
CA LYS A 100 -1.44 19.65 3.75
C LYS A 100 -2.82 19.70 3.12
N THR A 101 -3.22 18.65 2.38
CA THR A 101 -4.45 18.63 1.59
C THR A 101 -5.36 17.45 1.93
N LEU A 102 -4.81 16.32 2.39
CA LEU A 102 -5.57 15.09 2.57
C LEU A 102 -6.75 15.28 3.54
N TRP A 103 -6.53 15.90 4.68
CA TRP A 103 -7.55 16.03 5.73
C TRP A 103 -8.75 16.88 5.33
N SER A 104 -8.62 17.79 4.36
CA SER A 104 -9.76 18.56 3.85
C SER A 104 -10.61 17.76 2.85
N LYS A 105 -10.14 16.59 2.41
CA LYS A 105 -10.85 15.71 1.45
C LYS A 105 -11.54 14.53 2.13
N LEU A 106 -11.20 14.23 3.37
CA LEU A 106 -11.80 13.16 4.17
C LEU A 106 -13.01 13.71 4.95
N LYS A 107 -14.08 12.91 5.05
CA LYS A 107 -15.32 13.22 5.80
C LYS A 107 -15.32 12.55 7.16
#